data_AF-A0A7V2W271-F1
#
_entry.id   AF-A0A7V2W271-F1
#
_cell.length_a   1.000
_cell.length_b   1.000
_cell.length_c   1.000
_cell.angle_alpha   90.00
_cell.angle_beta   90.00
_cell.angle_gamma   90.00
#
_symmetry.space_group_name_H-M   'P 1'
#
loop_
_entity.id
_entity.type
_entity.pdbx_description
1 polymer ?
#
loop_
_entity_poly.entity_id
_entity_poly.type
_entity_poly.pdbx_seq_one_letter_code
_entity_poly.pdbx_strand_id
1 'polypeptide(L)' 'MPDTPEEPTQDEELKKLANIATDTHLDKKIRTQAINLLGDMDTHEALEVLLALAGNEKNITEDRELALKRAQGIVKKGR' A
#
# COMPACT_ATOMS: atom_id res chain seq x y z
N MET A 1 13.33 -33.12 6.03
CA MET A 1 12.33 -32.13 5.58
C MET A 1 12.64 -30.84 6.31
N PRO A 2 13.08 -29.77 5.63
CA PRO A 2 13.07 -28.46 6.23
C PRO A 2 11.85 -27.70 5.70
N ASP A 3 10.78 -27.68 6.50
CA ASP A 3 9.79 -26.60 6.44
C ASP A 3 10.46 -25.36 7.05
N THR A 4 11.26 -24.67 6.24
CA THR A 4 11.65 -23.30 6.54
C THR A 4 10.44 -22.45 6.20
N PRO A 5 9.90 -21.61 7.09
CA PRO A 5 8.85 -20.69 6.71
C PRO A 5 9.44 -19.80 5.61
N GLU A 6 8.91 -19.94 4.39
CA GLU A 6 9.26 -19.07 3.27
C GLU A 6 9.09 -17.62 3.78
N GLU A 7 10.17 -16.84 3.75
CA GLU A 7 10.07 -15.42 4.04
C GLU A 7 9.00 -14.84 3.12
N PRO A 8 8.07 -14.03 3.65
CA PRO A 8 6.98 -13.51 2.85
C PRO A 8 7.58 -12.79 1.65
N THR A 9 7.16 -13.17 0.45
CA THR A 9 7.66 -12.50 -0.74
C THR A 9 7.19 -11.04 -0.71
N GLN A 10 7.93 -10.15 -1.37
CA GLN A 10 7.57 -8.74 -1.47
C GLN A 10 6.11 -8.56 -1.94
N ASP A 11 5.63 -9.45 -2.83
CA ASP A 11 4.25 -9.52 -3.29
C ASP A 11 3.22 -9.80 -2.18
N GLU A 12 3.57 -10.69 -1.24
CA GLU A 12 2.69 -11.02 -0.11
C GLU A 12 2.61 -9.88 0.89
N GLU A 13 3.72 -9.18 1.12
CA GLU A 13 3.75 -7.98 1.96
C GLU A 13 2.90 -6.86 1.33
N LEU A 14 3.05 -6.62 0.03
CA LEU A 14 2.23 -5.67 -0.72
C LEU A 14 0.74 -5.99 -0.61
N LYS A 15 0.35 -7.26 -0.80
CA LYS A 15 -1.05 -7.69 -0.65
C LYS A 15 -1.56 -7.48 0.76
N LYS A 16 -0.77 -7.79 1.80
CA LYS A 16 -1.15 -7.57 3.19
C LYS A 16 -1.39 -6.08 3.46
N LEU A 17 -0.47 -5.22 3.04
CA LEU A 17 -0.59 -3.77 3.21
C LEU A 17 -1.78 -3.20 2.42
N ALA A 18 -2.00 -3.67 1.19
CA ALA A 18 -3.15 -3.28 0.38
C ALA A 18 -4.47 -3.62 1.08
N ASN A 19 -4.59 -4.86 1.60
CA ASN A 19 -5.78 -5.30 2.32
C ASN A 19 -6.04 -4.42 3.54
N ILE A 20 -5.00 -4.14 4.34
CA ILE A 20 -5.09 -3.25 5.51
C ILE A 20 -5.52 -1.83 5.10
N ALA A 21 -4.96 -1.30 4.01
CA ALA A 21 -5.29 0.04 3.51
C ALA A 21 -6.74 0.16 3.01
N THR A 22 -7.34 -0.94 2.51
CA THR A 22 -8.74 -0.98 2.06
C THR A 22 -9.75 -1.35 3.14
N ASP A 23 -9.32 -1.88 4.28
CA ASP A 23 -10.21 -2.39 5.30
C ASP A 23 -10.80 -1.26 6.14
N THR A 24 -12.00 -0.82 5.77
CA THR A 24 -12.74 0.24 6.46
C THR A 24 -13.12 -0.09 7.91
N HIS A 25 -13.04 -1.36 8.32
CA HIS A 25 -13.28 -1.76 9.72
C HIS A 25 -12.07 -1.49 10.62
N LEU A 26 -10.88 -1.30 10.05
CA LEU A 26 -9.68 -0.94 10.80
C LEU A 26 -9.64 0.54 11.11
N ASP A 27 -8.94 0.88 12.20
CA ASP A 27 -8.69 2.27 12.58
C ASP A 27 -7.99 3.04 11.47
N LYS A 28 -8.39 4.30 11.29
CA LYS A 28 -7.78 5.23 10.31
C LYS A 28 -6.25 5.25 10.42
N LYS A 29 -5.72 5.22 11.64
CA LYS A 29 -4.28 5.23 11.89
C LYS A 29 -3.57 4.02 11.28
N ILE A 30 -4.18 2.84 11.34
CA ILE A 30 -3.62 1.61 10.79
C ILE A 30 -3.65 1.67 9.26
N ARG A 31 -4.78 2.06 8.66
CA ARG A 31 -4.89 2.21 7.20
C ARG A 31 -3.89 3.23 6.64
N THR A 32 -3.80 4.39 7.28
CA THR A 32 -2.83 5.44 6.95
C THR A 32 -1.39 4.94 7.05
N GLN A 33 -1.06 4.14 8.07
CA GLN A 33 0.28 3.53 8.18
C GLN A 33 0.57 2.56 7.04
N ALA A 34 -0.40 1.71 6.66
CA ALA A 34 -0.23 0.79 5.54
C ALA A 34 0.02 1.53 4.23
N ILE A 35 -0.70 2.62 3.97
CA ILE A 35 -0.50 3.48 2.79
C ILE A 35 0.89 4.13 2.80
N ASN A 36 1.37 4.57 3.96
CA ASN A 36 2.71 5.13 4.09
C ASN A 36 3.79 4.07 3.82
N LEU A 37 3.65 2.87 4.40
CA LEU A 37 4.57 1.75 4.17
C LEU A 37 4.64 1.38 2.69
N LEU A 38 3.49 1.28 2.01
CA LEU A 38 3.45 1.10 0.55
C LEU A 38 4.23 2.21 -0.18
N GLY A 39 4.05 3.46 0.24
CA GLY A 39 4.79 4.59 -0.32
C GLY A 39 6.31 4.55 -0.09
N ASP A 40 6.74 3.97 1.03
CA ASP A 40 8.15 3.91 1.43
C ASP A 40 8.89 2.72 0.78
N MET A 41 8.17 1.74 0.20
CA MET A 41 8.76 0.65 -0.57
C MET A 41 9.41 1.14 -1.88
N ASP A 42 8.98 2.28 -2.41
CA ASP A 42 9.51 2.90 -3.64
C ASP A 42 9.60 1.94 -4.85
N THR A 43 8.77 0.88 -4.91
CA THR A 43 8.74 -0.09 -6.00
C THR A 43 7.63 0.19 -7.02
N HIS A 44 7.75 -0.39 -8.21
CA HIS A 44 6.72 -0.30 -9.24
C HIS A 44 5.40 -0.93 -8.78
N GLU A 45 5.46 -2.08 -8.13
CA GLU A 45 4.27 -2.80 -7.64
C GLU A 45 3.57 -1.99 -6.53
N ALA A 46 4.33 -1.34 -5.64
CA ALA A 46 3.77 -0.45 -4.64
C ALA A 46 3.06 0.76 -5.25
N LEU A 47 3.60 1.32 -6.34
CA LEU A 47 2.96 2.39 -7.09
C LEU A 47 1.63 1.93 -7.68
N GLU A 48 1.57 0.75 -8.30
CA GLU A 48 0.32 0.19 -8.84
C GLU A 48 -0.75 0.04 -7.75
N VAL A 49 -0.37 -0.50 -6.59
CA VAL A 49 -1.28 -0.65 -5.44
C VAL A 49 -1.79 0.71 -4.96
N LEU A 50 -0.92 1.70 -4.80
CA LEU A 50 -1.32 3.06 -4.37
C LEU A 50 -2.26 3.74 -5.37
N LEU A 51 -2.05 3.55 -6.67
CA LEU A 51 -2.95 4.06 -7.71
C LEU A 51 -4.31 3.35 -7.68
N ALA A 52 -4.33 2.04 -7.49
CA ALA A 52 -5.56 1.27 -7.32
C ALA A 52 -6.35 1.73 -6.08
N LEU A 53 -5.66 2.01 -4.97
CA LEU A 53 -6.25 2.55 -3.74
C LEU A 53 -6.87 3.95 -3.96
N ALA A 54 -6.16 4.84 -4.67
CA ALA A 54 -6.65 6.18 -4.98
C ALA A 54 -7.83 6.16 -5.96
N GLY A 55 -7.83 5.22 -6.91
CA GLY A 55 -8.90 5.01 -7.89
C GLY A 55 -10.16 4.36 -7.31
N ASN A 56 -10.07 3.71 -6.16
CA ASN A 56 -11.21 3.04 -5.55
C ASN A 56 -12.16 4.04 -4.87
N GLU A 57 -13.29 4.31 -5.53
CA GLU A 57 -14.31 5.26 -5.03
C GLU A 57 -15.02 4.80 -3.74
N LYS A 58 -14.92 3.51 -3.40
CA LYS A 58 -15.46 2.97 -2.15
C LYS A 58 -14.55 3.25 -0.94
N ASN A 59 -13.33 3.72 -1.18
CA ASN A 59 -12.38 4.02 -0.14
C ASN A 59 -12.61 5.44 0.43
N ILE A 60 -12.13 5.67 1.64
CA ILE A 60 -12.26 6.94 2.35
C ILE A 60 -11.46 8.02 1.61
N THR A 61 -12.07 9.19 1.38
CA THR A 61 -11.48 10.29 0.61
C THR A 61 -10.07 10.66 1.07
N GLU A 62 -9.84 10.74 2.38
CA GLU A 62 -8.52 11.06 2.95
C GLU A 62 -7.47 9.99 2.64
N ASP A 63 -7.84 8.71 2.68
CA ASP A 63 -6.94 7.60 2.37
C ASP A 63 -6.61 7.56 0.87
N ARG A 64 -7.58 7.93 0.01
CA ARG A 64 -7.36 8.08 -1.45
C ARG A 64 -6.40 9.22 -1.76
N GLU A 65 -6.58 10.38 -1.14
CA GLU A 65 -5.69 11.53 -1.31
C GLU A 65 -4.27 11.21 -0.82
N LEU A 66 -4.16 10.52 0.32
CA LEU A 66 -2.87 10.08 0.85
C LEU A 66 -2.19 9.09 -0.10
N ALA A 67 -2.92 8.11 -0.61
CA ALA A 67 -2.40 7.14 -1.56
C ALA A 67 -1.87 7.82 -2.82
N LEU A 68 -2.61 8.79 -3.35
CA LEU A 68 -2.19 9.59 -4.50
C LEU A 68 -0.92 10.39 -4.22
N LYS A 69 -0.81 11.00 -3.04
CA LYS A 69 0.39 11.75 -2.61
C LYS A 69 1.61 10.84 -2.50
N ARG A 70 1.43 9.62 -1.97
CA ARG A 70 2.50 8.61 -1.86
C ARG A 70 2.93 8.10 -3.25
N ALA A 71 1.97 7.79 -4.12
CA ALA A 71 2.24 7.41 -5.51
C ALA A 71 3.06 8.48 -6.26
N GLN A 72 2.70 9.76 -6.11
CA GLN A 72 3.48 10.86 -6.69
C GLN A 72 4.92 10.92 -6.14
N GLY A 73 5.13 10.55 -4.87
CA GLY A 73 6.46 10.48 -4.26
C GLY A 73 7.35 9.45 -4.95
N ILE A 74 6.82 8.24 -5.18
CA ILE A 74 7.54 7.17 -5.89
C ILE A 74 7.92 7.62 -7.30
N VAL A 75 6.96 8.17 -8.05
CA VAL A 75 7.20 8.65 -9.43
C VAL A 75 8.25 9.76 -9.49
N LYS A 76 8.28 10.65 -8.49
CA LYS A 76 9.28 11.73 -8.43
C LYS A 76 10.68 11.24 -8.08
N LYS A 77 10.80 10.18 -7.27
CA LYS A 77 12.09 9.58 -6.88
C LYS A 77 12.66 8.66 -7.96
N GLY A 78 11.79 7.97 -8.71
CA GLY A 78 12.19 7.11 -9.81
C GLY A 78 12.59 7.85 -11.09
N ARG A 79 12.67 9.18 -11.06
CA ARG A 79 13.01 10.06 -12.18
C ARG A 79 14.38 10.71 -11.94
#